data_AF-A0A353RB94-F1
#
_entry.id   AF-A0A353RB94-F1
#
_cell.length_a   1.000
_cell.length_b   1.000
_cell.length_c   1.000
_cell.angle_alpha   90.00
_cell.angle_beta   90.00
_cell.angle_gamma   90.00
#
_symmetry.space_group_name_H-M   'P 1'
#
loop_
_entity.id
_entity.type
_entity.pdbx_description
1 polymer ?
#
loop_
_entity_poly.entity_id
_entity_poly.type
_entity_poly.pdbx_seq_one_letter_code
_entity_poly.pdbx_strand_id
1 'polypeptide(L)'
;MKIMKIAFACMAGIAGISCARGPEGTKSQESEFRYLVEEFADIKIIRYKVPGWDELDLQQKTFIYYMGEAAKCGRDIFWDQNFKHNLKVRKCLEAILETYTGDRETPEFQEFLVYAKRVFFSNGIHHHYAEEKILPSCSADYMKQLLENSEVHADTDSMVDI
;
A
#
# COMPACT_ATOMS: atom_id res chain seq x y z
N MET A 1 -2.81 -44.24 69.24
CA MET A 1 -3.36 -44.78 67.97
C MET A 1 -3.26 -43.72 66.88
N LYS A 2 -2.89 -44.16 65.64
CA LYS A 2 -2.53 -43.41 64.40
C LYS A 2 -1.02 -43.06 64.31
N ILE A 3 -0.16 -44.02 63.91
CA ILE A 3 0.25 -44.41 62.52
C ILE A 3 1.17 -43.33 61.91
N MET A 4 2.50 -43.44 61.95
CA MET A 4 3.44 -44.26 61.13
C MET A 4 3.39 -44.00 59.62
N LYS A 5 4.38 -43.28 59.07
CA LYS A 5 5.01 -43.43 57.73
C LYS A 5 6.44 -42.84 57.83
N ILE A 6 7.48 -43.67 57.99
CA ILE A 6 8.30 -44.38 56.98
C ILE A 6 9.27 -43.44 56.23
N ALA A 7 10.54 -43.82 56.36
CA ALA A 7 11.78 -43.26 55.87
C ALA A 7 12.03 -43.43 54.35
N PHE A 8 13.02 -42.70 53.83
CA PHE A 8 14.03 -43.09 52.81
C PHE A 8 14.52 -41.78 52.13
N ALA A 9 15.77 -41.55 51.76
CA ALA A 9 17.07 -42.11 52.03
C ALA A 9 18.05 -41.09 51.43
N CYS A 10 19.17 -40.83 52.10
CA CYS A 10 20.31 -40.17 51.50
C CYS A 10 20.87 -41.08 50.39
N MET A 11 21.07 -40.54 49.18
CA MET A 11 22.16 -41.02 48.32
C MET A 11 22.74 -39.86 47.54
N ALA A 12 24.06 -39.75 47.67
CA ALA A 12 24.90 -38.69 47.16
C ALA A 12 25.23 -38.87 45.68
N GLY A 13 25.47 -37.73 45.02
CA GLY A 13 26.53 -37.55 44.03
C GLY A 13 26.24 -37.98 42.59
N ILE A 14 26.25 -37.00 41.68
CA ILE A 14 27.33 -36.78 40.71
C ILE A 14 27.18 -35.34 40.18
N ALA A 15 28.21 -34.54 40.38
CA ALA A 15 28.37 -33.24 39.74
C ALA A 15 28.83 -33.45 38.29
N GLY A 16 28.19 -32.76 37.35
CA GLY A 16 28.52 -32.81 35.92
C GLY A 16 28.06 -31.57 35.18
N ILE A 17 28.96 -30.58 35.10
CA ILE A 17 29.24 -29.71 33.95
C ILE A 17 28.05 -28.91 33.35
N SER A 18 28.07 -27.63 33.72
CA SER A 18 27.73 -26.45 32.93
C SER A 18 27.48 -26.67 31.42
N CYS A 19 26.25 -26.38 31.00
CA CYS A 19 26.01 -25.63 29.77
C CYS A 19 25.07 -24.49 30.11
N ALA A 20 25.63 -23.27 30.15
CA ALA A 20 24.84 -22.06 30.11
C ALA A 20 23.87 -22.14 28.92
N ARG A 21 22.57 -22.07 29.21
CA ARG A 21 21.59 -21.72 28.18
C ARG A 21 21.92 -20.31 27.74
N GLY A 22 22.63 -20.18 26.63
CA GLY A 22 22.74 -18.92 25.91
C GLY A 22 21.34 -18.40 25.60
N PRO A 23 21.17 -17.08 25.44
CA PRO A 23 19.87 -16.52 25.10
C PRO A 23 19.37 -17.22 23.85
N GLU A 24 18.21 -17.89 23.95
CA GLU A 24 17.48 -18.36 22.78
C GLU A 24 17.29 -17.14 21.89
N GLY A 25 18.03 -17.11 20.78
CA GLY A 25 17.91 -16.07 19.78
C GLY A 25 16.44 -15.96 19.44
N THR A 26 15.86 -14.80 19.75
CA THR A 26 14.51 -14.45 19.36
C THR A 26 14.44 -14.68 17.87
N LYS A 27 13.84 -15.81 17.44
CA LYS A 27 13.42 -15.97 16.05
C LYS A 27 12.47 -14.82 15.82
N SER A 28 12.93 -13.79 15.11
CA SER A 28 12.06 -12.81 14.52
C SER A 28 11.05 -13.62 13.71
N GLN A 29 9.81 -13.70 14.19
CA GLN A 29 8.72 -14.15 13.34
C GLN A 29 8.68 -13.16 12.18
N GLU A 30 9.20 -13.56 11.02
CA GLU A 30 8.89 -12.84 9.79
C GLU A 30 7.36 -12.79 9.70
N SER A 31 6.84 -11.57 9.62
CA SER A 31 5.41 -11.37 9.42
C SER A 31 5.00 -12.10 8.14
N GLU A 32 3.95 -12.91 8.21
CA GLU A 32 3.38 -13.62 7.07
C GLU A 32 3.14 -12.65 5.88
N PHE A 33 3.47 -13.09 4.66
CA PHE A 33 3.31 -12.24 3.47
C PHE A 33 1.83 -11.96 3.23
N ARG A 34 1.42 -10.71 3.48
CA ARG A 34 0.05 -10.25 3.26
C ARG A 34 -0.22 -9.96 1.78
N TYR A 35 -1.07 -10.75 1.14
CA TYR A 35 -1.45 -10.57 -0.28
C TYR A 35 -2.36 -9.36 -0.50
N LEU A 36 -3.42 -9.22 0.29
CA LEU A 36 -4.36 -8.09 0.18
C LEU A 36 -3.79 -6.84 0.86
N VAL A 37 -3.57 -5.78 0.10
CA VAL A 37 -3.11 -4.47 0.61
C VAL A 37 -4.30 -3.72 1.17
N GLU A 38 -5.29 -3.48 0.33
CA GLU A 38 -6.42 -2.61 0.60
C GLU A 38 -7.62 -3.00 -0.27
N GLU A 39 -8.81 -2.62 0.16
CA GLU A 39 -10.07 -2.70 -0.56
C GLU A 39 -10.79 -1.35 -0.46
N PHE A 40 -11.26 -0.81 -1.59
CA PHE A 40 -12.03 0.44 -1.66
C PHE A 40 -12.98 0.38 -2.85
N ALA A 41 -14.17 0.98 -2.72
CA ALA A 41 -15.23 0.83 -3.71
C ALA A 41 -15.41 -0.65 -4.11
N ASP A 42 -15.25 -0.97 -5.38
CA ASP A 42 -15.31 -2.31 -5.98
C ASP A 42 -13.93 -2.89 -6.33
N ILE A 43 -12.85 -2.32 -5.79
CA ILE A 43 -11.46 -2.63 -6.14
C ILE A 43 -10.71 -3.25 -4.95
N LYS A 44 -9.93 -4.30 -5.23
CA LYS A 44 -8.96 -4.90 -4.31
C LYS A 44 -7.54 -4.73 -4.84
N ILE A 45 -6.66 -4.14 -4.04
CA ILE A 45 -5.23 -4.03 -4.35
C ILE A 45 -4.51 -5.23 -3.74
N ILE A 46 -3.89 -6.04 -4.60
CA ILE A 46 -3.16 -7.24 -4.20
C ILE A 46 -1.67 -7.14 -4.58
N ARG A 47 -0.82 -7.81 -3.79
CA ARG A 47 0.60 -8.00 -4.07
C ARG A 47 0.87 -9.44 -4.44
N TYR A 48 1.87 -9.65 -5.29
CA TYR A 48 2.38 -10.96 -5.65
C TYR A 48 3.86 -11.07 -5.25
N LYS A 49 4.29 -12.31 -4.97
CA LYS A 49 5.72 -12.61 -4.84
C LYS A 49 6.33 -12.78 -6.23
N VAL A 50 7.65 -12.62 -6.33
CA VAL A 50 8.42 -12.96 -7.53
C VAL A 50 9.31 -14.16 -7.20
N PRO A 51 8.79 -15.40 -7.22
CA PRO A 51 9.58 -16.59 -6.91
C PRO A 51 10.77 -16.73 -7.88
N GLY A 52 11.89 -17.22 -7.38
CA GLY A 52 13.11 -17.40 -8.17
C GLY A 52 13.90 -16.12 -8.44
N TRP A 53 13.44 -14.95 -7.98
CA TRP A 53 14.20 -13.70 -8.14
C TRP A 53 15.63 -13.81 -7.57
N ASP A 54 15.77 -14.39 -6.38
CA ASP A 54 17.07 -14.47 -5.70
C ASP A 54 18.04 -15.45 -6.39
N GLU A 55 17.51 -16.41 -7.14
CA GLU A 55 18.27 -17.42 -7.89
C GLU A 55 18.89 -16.86 -9.18
N LEU A 56 18.42 -15.70 -9.65
CA LEU A 56 18.93 -15.06 -10.86
C LEU A 56 20.34 -14.50 -10.64
N ASP A 57 21.18 -14.61 -11.66
CA ASP A 57 22.46 -13.94 -11.69
C ASP A 57 22.31 -12.41 -11.83
N LEU A 58 23.41 -11.68 -11.65
CA LEU A 58 23.40 -10.21 -11.72
C LEU A 58 23.00 -9.71 -13.12
N GLN A 59 23.40 -10.41 -14.19
CA GLN A 59 23.12 -9.98 -15.56
C GLN A 59 21.62 -10.11 -15.87
N GLN A 60 20.99 -11.19 -15.43
CA GLN A 60 19.55 -11.42 -15.54
C GLN A 60 18.75 -10.40 -14.72
N LYS A 61 19.15 -10.15 -13.47
CA LYS A 61 18.54 -9.11 -12.62
C LYS A 61 18.64 -7.73 -13.26
N THR A 62 19.80 -7.40 -13.82
CA THR A 62 20.04 -6.13 -14.52
C THR A 62 19.17 -6.00 -15.76
N PHE A 63 19.07 -7.06 -16.56
CA PHE A 63 18.19 -7.10 -17.72
C PHE A 63 16.72 -6.87 -17.33
N ILE A 64 16.21 -7.62 -16.34
CA ILE A 64 14.82 -7.48 -15.87
C ILE A 64 14.57 -6.09 -15.28
N TYR A 65 15.54 -5.54 -14.54
CA TYR A 65 15.46 -4.18 -14.02
C TYR A 65 15.24 -3.17 -15.14
N TYR A 66 16.08 -3.17 -16.18
CA TYR A 66 15.93 -2.23 -17.29
C TYR A 66 14.66 -2.45 -18.10
N MET A 67 14.21 -3.70 -18.28
CA MET A 67 12.90 -3.99 -18.89
C MET A 67 11.74 -3.44 -18.04
N GLY A 68 11.84 -3.54 -16.72
CA GLY A 68 10.88 -2.97 -15.78
C GLY A 68 10.84 -1.44 -15.85
N GLU A 69 12.00 -0.78 -15.92
CA GLU A 69 12.06 0.68 -16.11
C GLU A 69 11.45 1.11 -17.44
N ALA A 70 11.76 0.40 -18.53
CA ALA A 70 11.17 0.67 -19.85
C ALA A 70 9.64 0.50 -19.84
N ALA A 71 9.11 -0.52 -19.14
CA ALA A 71 7.67 -0.72 -19.00
C ALA A 71 6.99 0.44 -18.25
N LYS A 72 7.62 0.98 -17.19
CA LYS A 72 7.09 2.10 -16.40
C LYS A 72 7.02 3.40 -17.20
N CYS A 73 7.95 3.63 -18.12
CA CYS A 73 7.95 4.83 -18.97
C CYS A 73 6.67 4.99 -19.82
N GLY A 74 5.95 3.90 -20.09
CA GLY A 74 4.70 3.92 -20.85
C GLY A 74 3.47 4.43 -20.08
N ARG A 75 3.56 4.65 -18.76
CA ARG A 75 2.41 5.02 -17.92
C ARG A 75 1.69 6.25 -18.46
N ASP A 76 2.39 7.35 -18.65
CA ASP A 76 1.75 8.62 -19.02
C ASP A 76 1.17 8.58 -20.45
N ILE A 77 1.76 7.77 -21.34
CA ILE A 77 1.22 7.51 -22.69
C ILE A 77 -0.17 6.87 -22.56
N PHE A 78 -0.31 5.85 -21.71
CA PHE A 78 -1.57 5.15 -21.50
C PHE A 78 -2.66 6.07 -20.90
N TRP A 79 -2.28 6.93 -19.95
CA TRP A 79 -3.20 7.92 -19.39
C TRP A 79 -3.73 8.89 -20.45
N ASP A 80 -2.85 9.41 -21.31
CA ASP A 80 -3.20 10.36 -22.38
C ASP A 80 -4.11 9.73 -23.44
N GLN A 81 -3.87 8.46 -23.78
CA GLN A 81 -4.71 7.68 -24.70
C GLN A 81 -6.14 7.48 -24.17
N ASN A 82 -6.30 7.29 -22.86
CA ASN A 82 -7.60 6.98 -22.27
C ASN A 82 -8.55 8.20 -22.21
N PHE A 83 -8.03 9.44 -22.15
CA PHE A 83 -8.82 10.67 -22.22
C PHE A 83 -7.92 11.91 -22.26
N LYS A 84 -8.24 12.87 -23.14
CA LYS A 84 -7.47 14.12 -23.34
C LYS A 84 -7.20 14.97 -22.08
N HIS A 85 -7.96 14.79 -20.99
CA HIS A 85 -7.78 15.54 -19.74
C HIS A 85 -7.16 14.71 -18.60
N ASN A 86 -6.91 13.41 -18.80
CA ASN A 86 -6.44 12.51 -17.74
C ASN A 86 -5.12 12.95 -17.11
N LEU A 87 -4.14 13.40 -17.90
CA LEU A 87 -2.88 13.90 -17.35
C LEU A 87 -3.07 15.17 -16.51
N LYS A 88 -3.99 16.06 -16.89
CA LYS A 88 -4.29 17.27 -16.14
C LYS A 88 -5.01 16.93 -14.82
N VAL A 89 -6.02 16.06 -14.88
CA VAL A 89 -6.74 15.56 -13.70
C VAL A 89 -5.78 14.87 -12.74
N ARG A 90 -4.96 13.93 -13.24
CA ARG A 90 -3.97 13.22 -12.43
C ARG A 90 -3.07 14.18 -11.66
N LYS A 91 -2.48 15.17 -12.34
CA LYS A 91 -1.60 16.16 -11.71
C LYS A 91 -2.30 16.95 -10.61
N CYS A 92 -3.58 17.29 -10.78
CA CYS A 92 -4.35 17.99 -9.75
C CYS A 92 -4.59 17.08 -8.54
N LEU A 93 -4.95 15.81 -8.76
CA LEU A 93 -5.13 14.84 -7.68
C LEU A 93 -3.82 14.54 -6.95
N GLU A 94 -2.71 14.39 -7.67
CA GLU A 94 -1.35 14.25 -7.10
C GLU A 94 -1.02 15.47 -6.23
N ALA A 95 -1.23 16.69 -6.74
CA ALA A 95 -0.99 17.92 -5.98
C ALA A 95 -1.84 18.01 -4.70
N ILE A 96 -3.14 17.67 -4.75
CA ILE A 96 -4.00 17.65 -3.56
C ILE A 96 -3.46 16.63 -2.54
N LEU A 97 -3.16 15.40 -2.98
CA LEU A 97 -2.66 14.35 -2.09
C LEU A 97 -1.33 14.71 -1.43
N GLU A 98 -0.44 15.38 -2.14
CA GLU A 98 0.89 15.78 -1.66
C GLU A 98 0.86 17.01 -0.76
N THR A 99 0.03 18.02 -1.09
CA THR A 99 0.21 19.37 -0.52
C THR A 99 -0.99 19.91 0.25
N TYR A 100 -2.16 19.26 0.19
CA TYR A 100 -3.34 19.75 0.92
C TYR A 100 -3.07 19.87 2.42
N THR A 101 -3.28 21.08 2.96
CA THR A 101 -2.96 21.44 4.36
C THR A 101 -4.17 21.39 5.31
N GLY A 102 -5.37 21.11 4.79
CA GLY A 102 -6.58 20.99 5.60
C GLY A 102 -6.72 19.64 6.31
N ASP A 103 -7.85 19.45 6.99
CA ASP A 103 -8.12 18.22 7.73
C ASP A 103 -8.44 17.04 6.79
N ARG A 104 -7.64 15.98 6.90
CA ARG A 104 -7.72 14.75 6.10
C ARG A 104 -8.56 13.65 6.76
N GLU A 105 -8.98 13.84 8.01
CA GLU A 105 -9.80 12.87 8.74
C GLU A 105 -11.32 13.11 8.54
N THR A 106 -11.68 14.14 7.76
CA THR A 106 -13.07 14.47 7.43
C THR A 106 -13.70 13.43 6.49
N PRO A 107 -15.01 13.11 6.64
CA PRO A 107 -15.71 12.21 5.73
C PRO A 107 -15.59 12.62 4.25
N GLU A 108 -15.65 13.92 3.96
CA GLU A 108 -15.56 14.47 2.60
C GLU A 108 -14.16 14.24 2.00
N PHE A 109 -13.10 14.34 2.81
CA PHE A 109 -11.74 14.00 2.36
C PHE A 109 -11.61 12.50 2.08
N GLN A 110 -12.22 11.65 2.91
CA GLN A 110 -12.22 10.20 2.68
C GLN A 110 -12.97 9.83 1.40
N GLU A 111 -14.07 10.51 1.08
CA GLU A 111 -14.77 10.37 -0.20
C GLU A 111 -13.91 10.80 -1.39
N PHE A 112 -13.23 11.95 -1.29
CA PHE A 112 -12.24 12.39 -2.26
C PHE A 112 -11.12 11.35 -2.44
N LEU A 113 -10.61 10.78 -1.35
CA LEU A 113 -9.53 9.81 -1.39
C LEU A 113 -9.95 8.53 -2.13
N VAL A 114 -11.18 8.06 -1.92
CA VAL A 114 -11.75 6.94 -2.69
C VAL A 114 -11.84 7.29 -4.17
N TYR A 115 -12.32 8.49 -4.52
CA TYR A 115 -12.34 8.95 -5.92
C TYR A 115 -10.94 8.95 -6.55
N ALA A 116 -9.95 9.56 -5.89
CA ALA A 116 -8.58 9.62 -6.38
C ALA A 116 -8.01 8.22 -6.60
N LYS A 117 -8.18 7.31 -5.63
CA LYS A 117 -7.74 5.90 -5.76
C LYS A 117 -8.37 5.19 -6.96
N ARG A 118 -9.66 5.38 -7.22
CA ARG A 118 -10.35 4.81 -8.40
C ARG A 118 -9.78 5.37 -9.71
N VAL A 119 -9.45 6.66 -9.76
CA VAL A 119 -8.83 7.29 -10.94
C VAL A 119 -7.42 6.74 -11.18
N PHE A 120 -6.59 6.59 -10.14
CA PHE A 120 -5.27 5.99 -10.26
C PHE A 120 -5.31 4.53 -10.72
N PHE A 121 -6.22 3.75 -10.13
CA PHE A 121 -6.39 2.35 -10.50
C PHE A 121 -6.82 2.19 -11.97
N SER A 122 -7.72 3.06 -12.44
CA SER A 122 -8.28 2.97 -13.79
C SER A 122 -7.44 3.64 -14.87
N ASN A 123 -6.30 4.25 -14.52
CA ASN A 123 -5.48 5.06 -15.42
C ASN A 123 -6.27 6.17 -16.13
N GLY A 124 -7.21 6.79 -15.40
CA GLY A 124 -8.09 7.83 -15.92
C GLY A 124 -9.42 7.94 -15.17
N ILE A 125 -10.26 8.89 -15.61
CA ILE A 125 -11.57 9.18 -14.99
C ILE A 125 -12.71 8.26 -15.46
N HIS A 126 -12.41 7.17 -16.16
CA HIS A 126 -13.40 6.19 -16.61
C HIS A 126 -13.15 4.86 -15.92
N HIS A 127 -14.20 4.14 -15.59
CA HIS A 127 -14.12 2.84 -14.95
C HIS A 127 -13.40 1.85 -15.87
N HIS A 128 -12.31 1.22 -15.39
CA HIS A 128 -11.45 0.33 -16.19
C HIS A 128 -12.16 -0.83 -16.91
N TYR A 129 -13.33 -1.26 -16.43
CA TYR A 129 -14.17 -2.29 -17.06
C TYR A 129 -15.43 -1.76 -17.76
N ALA A 130 -16.31 -1.04 -17.04
CA ALA A 130 -17.56 -0.52 -17.59
C ALA A 130 -17.43 0.72 -18.50
N GLU A 131 -16.24 1.35 -18.53
CA GLU A 131 -15.95 2.60 -19.29
C GLU A 131 -16.81 3.82 -18.91
N GLU A 132 -17.66 3.71 -17.90
CA GLU A 132 -18.44 4.82 -17.35
C GLU A 132 -17.56 5.85 -16.64
N LYS A 133 -17.90 7.13 -16.76
CA LYS A 133 -17.19 8.20 -16.03
C LYS A 133 -17.35 7.98 -14.52
N ILE A 134 -16.22 7.95 -13.83
CA ILE A 134 -16.14 7.93 -12.37
C ILE A 134 -16.47 9.34 -11.88
N LEU A 135 -17.56 9.49 -11.13
CA LEU A 135 -17.92 10.74 -10.48
C LEU A 135 -17.34 10.80 -9.07
N PRO A 136 -16.82 11.96 -8.62
CA PRO A 136 -16.50 12.18 -7.21
C PRO A 136 -17.77 12.08 -6.35
N SER A 137 -17.66 11.49 -5.16
CA SER A 137 -18.75 11.50 -4.18
C SER A 137 -18.84 12.81 -3.40
N CYS A 138 -17.70 13.52 -3.27
CA CYS A 138 -17.64 14.85 -2.66
C CYS A 138 -18.30 15.91 -3.57
N SER A 139 -18.76 17.01 -2.96
CA SER A 139 -19.37 18.11 -3.72
C SER A 139 -18.35 18.83 -4.61
N ALA A 140 -18.86 19.51 -5.65
CA ALA A 140 -18.06 20.39 -6.51
C ALA A 140 -17.38 21.51 -5.71
N ASP A 141 -18.09 22.13 -4.77
CA ASP A 141 -17.54 23.15 -3.87
C ASP A 141 -16.40 22.60 -3.00
N TYR A 142 -16.52 21.36 -2.53
CA TYR A 142 -15.45 20.74 -1.77
C TYR A 142 -14.23 20.42 -2.64
N MET A 143 -14.44 19.91 -3.86
CA MET A 143 -13.34 19.73 -4.81
C MET A 143 -12.62 21.06 -5.10
N LYS A 144 -13.38 22.15 -5.28
CA LYS A 144 -12.84 23.50 -5.42
C LYS A 144 -12.00 23.90 -4.21
N GLN A 145 -12.51 23.68 -3.00
CA GLN A 145 -11.78 23.94 -1.77
C GLN A 145 -10.47 23.14 -1.70
N LEU A 146 -10.47 21.86 -2.08
CA LEU A 146 -9.26 21.04 -2.11
C LEU A 146 -8.22 21.64 -3.07
N LEU A 147 -8.65 22.05 -4.27
CA LEU A 147 -7.79 22.66 -5.29
C LEU A 147 -7.20 23.99 -4.80
N GLU A 148 -8.01 24.87 -4.20
CA GLU A 148 -7.58 26.18 -3.68
C GLU A 148 -6.63 26.10 -2.49
N ASN A 149 -6.74 25.02 -1.69
CA ASN A 149 -5.90 24.78 -0.51
C ASN A 149 -4.76 23.78 -0.77
N SER A 150 -4.38 23.62 -2.04
CA SER A 150 -3.27 22.77 -2.47
C SER A 150 -2.41 23.53 -3.50
N GLU A 151 -1.17 23.09 -3.73
CA GLU A 151 -0.26 23.69 -4.70
C GLU A 151 -0.60 23.26 -6.14
N VAL A 152 -1.79 23.63 -6.61
CA VAL A 152 -2.30 23.29 -7.94
C VAL A 152 -1.96 24.40 -8.94
N HIS A 153 -1.24 24.05 -10.00
CA HIS A 153 -0.87 24.98 -11.09
C HIS A 153 -1.82 24.89 -12.29
N ALA A 154 -3.13 24.79 -12.04
CA ALA A 154 -4.17 24.70 -13.05
C ALA A 154 -5.34 25.62 -12.70
N ASP A 155 -6.09 26.04 -13.72
CA ASP A 155 -7.32 26.82 -13.54
C ASP A 155 -8.40 25.97 -12.84
N THR A 156 -8.70 26.31 -11.59
CA THR A 156 -9.59 25.56 -10.69
C THR A 156 -10.99 25.38 -11.25
N ASP A 157 -11.59 26.43 -11.81
CA ASP A 157 -12.96 26.35 -12.32
C ASP A 157 -13.04 25.38 -13.50
N SER A 158 -12.07 25.43 -14.42
CA SER A 158 -11.98 24.44 -15.51
C SER A 158 -11.79 23.00 -15.04
N MET A 159 -11.23 22.78 -13.85
CA MET A 159 -10.98 21.43 -13.32
C MET A 159 -12.21 20.82 -12.67
N VAL A 160 -13.05 21.65 -12.04
CA VAL A 160 -14.30 21.21 -11.44
C VAL A 160 -15.32 20.79 -12.51
N ASP A 161 -15.27 21.40 -13.69
CA ASP A 161 -16.16 21.10 -14.82
C ASP A 161 -15.79 19.83 -15.61
N ILE A 162 -14.58 19.27 -15.43
CA ILE A 162 -14.07 18.13 -16.21
C ILE A 162 -14.75 16.81 -15.85
#